data_AF-A0A416P227-F1
#
_entry.id   AF-A0A416P227-F1
#
_cell.length_a   1.000
_cell.length_b   1.000
_cell.length_c   1.000
_cell.angle_alpha   90.00
_cell.angle_beta   90.00
_cell.angle_gamma   90.00
#
_symmetry.space_group_name_H-M   'P 1'
#
loop_
_entity.id
_entity.type
_entity.pdbx_description
1 polymer ?
#
loop_
_entity_poly.entity_id
_entity_poly.type
_entity_poly.pdbx_seq_one_letter_code
_entity_poly.pdbx_strand_id
1 'polypeptide(L)'
;MKAQELLFQLQDKSYRDFQSKLIPTIPVETIIGVRIPTIRKLAKEYGKDPESVEFLKQLPHTYYDENILHALLVAEIKDYEVCVKEVERFLPYVDNWAVCDIFSPRVFRKNRDRLIDKIKEWAALEHPYTCRFGMEMLMTHFLDEDFRVEYLEIPAAVHSEEYYVNMMIAWFYATALAKQWDATIGYIEDQRLDTWTHNKTIQKARESYRITPEQKEYLKTLKM
;
A
#
# COMPACT_ATOMS: atom_id res chain seq x y z
N MET A 1 -1.33 -22.20 -17.47
CA MET A 1 -2.29 -21.10 -17.23
C MET A 1 -1.82 -19.94 -18.08
N LYS A 2 -2.71 -19.31 -18.85
CA LYS A 2 -2.31 -18.29 -19.82
C LYS A 2 -1.65 -17.09 -19.14
N ALA A 3 -2.13 -16.68 -17.96
CA ALA A 3 -1.52 -15.60 -17.17
C ALA A 3 -0.04 -15.86 -16.89
N GLN A 4 0.28 -17.03 -16.36
CA GLN A 4 1.65 -17.43 -16.05
C GLN A 4 2.53 -17.46 -17.32
N GLU A 5 2.04 -18.05 -18.41
CA GLU A 5 2.75 -18.09 -19.69
C GLU A 5 3.05 -16.67 -20.22
N LEU A 6 2.08 -15.76 -20.14
CA LEU A 6 2.25 -14.35 -20.53
C LEU A 6 3.29 -13.65 -19.64
N LEU A 7 3.31 -13.91 -18.33
CA LEU A 7 4.32 -13.34 -17.43
C LEU A 7 5.73 -13.85 -17.75
N PHE A 8 5.89 -15.15 -18.01
CA PHE A 8 7.20 -15.72 -18.39
C PHE A 8 7.71 -15.20 -19.73
N GLN A 9 6.83 -14.91 -20.69
CA GLN A 9 7.21 -14.26 -21.95
C GLN A 9 7.77 -12.84 -21.74
N LEU A 10 7.46 -12.20 -20.61
CA LEU A 10 7.87 -10.84 -20.25
C LEU A 10 9.02 -10.82 -19.23
N GLN A 11 9.64 -11.97 -18.97
CA GLN A 11 10.69 -12.14 -17.99
C GLN A 11 11.93 -11.27 -18.29
N ASP A 12 12.37 -10.52 -17.29
CA ASP A 12 13.65 -9.82 -17.26
C ASP A 12 14.41 -10.21 -15.98
N LYS A 13 15.36 -11.15 -16.12
CA LYS A 13 16.16 -11.66 -14.99
C LYS A 13 17.04 -10.57 -14.34
N SER A 14 17.49 -9.58 -15.11
CA SER A 14 18.26 -8.47 -14.56
C SER A 14 17.38 -7.59 -13.66
N TYR A 15 16.12 -7.39 -14.08
CA TYR A 15 15.13 -6.67 -13.29
C TYR A 15 14.71 -7.46 -12.05
N ARG A 16 14.53 -8.78 -12.17
CA ARG A 16 14.32 -9.69 -11.04
C ARG A 16 15.39 -9.52 -9.96
N ASP A 17 16.66 -9.59 -10.34
CA ASP A 17 17.79 -9.52 -9.40
C ASP A 17 17.92 -8.14 -8.74
N PHE A 18 17.44 -7.09 -9.40
CA PHE A 18 17.29 -5.76 -8.80
C PHE A 18 16.12 -5.73 -7.82
N GLN A 19 14.96 -6.25 -8.22
CA GLN A 19 13.72 -6.23 -7.43
C GLN A 19 13.81 -7.09 -6.17
N SER A 20 14.48 -8.24 -6.23
CA SER A 20 14.67 -9.13 -5.06
C SER A 20 15.40 -8.43 -3.91
N LYS A 21 16.29 -7.48 -4.22
CA LYS A 21 16.97 -6.67 -3.20
C LYS A 21 16.04 -5.66 -2.51
N LEU A 22 14.96 -5.26 -3.18
CA LEU A 22 13.95 -4.34 -2.63
C LEU A 22 12.89 -5.09 -1.81
N ILE A 23 12.74 -6.39 -2.04
CA ILE A 23 11.76 -7.25 -1.38
C ILE A 23 12.49 -8.48 -0.81
N PRO A 24 13.36 -8.29 0.21
CA PRO A 24 14.22 -9.35 0.72
C PRO A 24 13.45 -10.44 1.50
N THR A 25 12.14 -10.23 1.74
CA THR A 25 11.28 -11.15 2.49
C THR A 25 10.73 -12.30 1.66
N ILE A 26 10.89 -12.28 0.32
CA ILE A 26 10.42 -13.35 -0.56
C ILE A 26 11.58 -14.00 -1.31
N PRO A 27 11.50 -15.30 -1.65
CA PRO A 27 12.57 -16.00 -2.36
C PRO A 27 12.71 -15.51 -3.80
N VAL A 28 13.95 -15.32 -4.28
CA VAL A 28 14.23 -14.77 -5.62
C VAL A 28 13.67 -15.64 -6.76
N GLU A 29 13.55 -16.94 -6.53
CA GLU A 29 12.96 -17.93 -7.45
C GLU A 29 11.46 -17.74 -7.68
N THR A 30 10.78 -17.05 -6.76
CA THR A 30 9.36 -16.70 -6.90
C THR A 30 9.15 -15.41 -7.71
N ILE A 31 10.22 -14.70 -8.08
CA ILE A 31 10.16 -13.48 -8.87
C ILE A 31 10.49 -13.81 -10.33
N ILE A 32 9.55 -13.59 -11.24
CA ILE A 32 9.76 -13.73 -12.69
C ILE A 32 10.55 -12.53 -13.21
N GLY A 33 10.24 -11.33 -12.72
CA GLY A 33 10.94 -10.08 -13.07
C GLY A 33 10.27 -9.34 -14.22
N VAL A 34 8.97 -9.06 -14.10
CA VAL A 34 8.22 -8.28 -15.09
C VAL A 34 8.18 -6.81 -14.68
N ARG A 35 8.62 -5.92 -15.58
CA ARG A 35 8.65 -4.48 -15.30
C ARG A 35 7.24 -3.91 -15.08
N ILE A 36 7.10 -3.01 -14.10
CA ILE A 36 5.80 -2.42 -13.73
C ILE A 36 5.01 -1.82 -14.92
N PRO A 37 5.61 -1.03 -15.84
CA PRO A 37 4.88 -0.53 -17.01
C PRO A 37 4.33 -1.66 -17.90
N THR A 38 5.10 -2.73 -18.04
CA THR A 38 4.77 -3.90 -18.86
C THR A 38 3.64 -4.70 -18.25
N ILE A 39 3.70 -5.02 -16.95
CA ILE A 39 2.62 -5.78 -16.29
C ILE A 39 1.32 -4.97 -16.19
N ARG A 40 1.38 -3.64 -16.07
CA ARG A 40 0.19 -2.78 -16.18
C ARG A 40 -0.44 -2.82 -17.57
N LYS A 41 0.37 -2.90 -18.63
CA LYS A 41 -0.14 -3.12 -19.99
C LYS A 41 -0.78 -4.50 -20.11
N LEU A 42 -0.11 -5.53 -19.60
CA LEU A 42 -0.64 -6.89 -19.55
C LEU A 42 -1.99 -6.95 -18.83
N ALA A 43 -2.13 -6.36 -17.63
CA ALA A 43 -3.38 -6.36 -16.88
C ALA A 43 -4.55 -5.74 -17.67
N LYS A 44 -4.31 -4.67 -18.44
CA LYS A 44 -5.32 -4.04 -19.30
C LYS A 44 -5.73 -4.89 -20.50
N GLU A 45 -4.79 -5.67 -21.04
CA GLU A 45 -5.04 -6.53 -22.20
C GLU A 45 -5.66 -7.86 -21.76
N TYR A 46 -5.04 -8.53 -20.79
CA TYR A 46 -5.48 -9.80 -20.21
C TYR A 46 -6.79 -9.67 -19.43
N GLY A 47 -7.08 -8.54 -18.80
CA GLY A 47 -8.36 -8.32 -18.12
C GLY A 47 -9.59 -8.29 -19.05
N LYS A 48 -9.39 -8.31 -20.37
CA LYS A 48 -10.48 -8.50 -21.36
C LYS A 48 -10.74 -9.97 -21.67
N ASP A 49 -9.82 -10.85 -21.29
CA ASP A 49 -9.91 -12.28 -21.49
C ASP A 49 -10.81 -12.90 -20.40
N PRO A 50 -11.81 -13.73 -20.76
CA PRO A 50 -12.61 -14.45 -19.77
C PRO A 50 -11.80 -15.28 -18.78
N GLU A 51 -10.64 -15.81 -19.18
CA GLU A 51 -9.75 -16.58 -18.29
C GLU A 51 -9.20 -15.73 -17.14
N SER A 52 -9.14 -14.40 -17.28
CA SER A 52 -8.69 -13.52 -16.19
C SER A 52 -9.52 -13.68 -14.91
N VAL A 53 -10.82 -13.97 -15.04
CA VAL A 53 -11.71 -14.26 -13.90
C VAL A 53 -11.35 -15.59 -13.23
N GLU A 54 -10.93 -16.59 -14.01
CA GLU A 54 -10.45 -17.86 -13.47
C GLU A 54 -9.08 -17.72 -12.81
N PHE A 55 -8.19 -16.89 -13.37
CA PHE A 55 -6.91 -16.56 -12.74
C PHE A 55 -7.08 -15.91 -11.36
N LEU A 56 -8.03 -14.98 -11.20
CA LEU A 56 -8.33 -14.37 -9.89
C LEU A 56 -8.80 -15.40 -8.85
N LYS A 57 -9.27 -16.59 -9.28
CA LYS A 57 -9.69 -17.65 -8.37
C LYS A 57 -8.55 -18.55 -7.89
N GLN A 58 -7.37 -18.47 -8.50
CA GLN A 58 -6.24 -19.36 -8.25
C GLN A 58 -5.33 -18.82 -7.17
N LEU A 59 -5.84 -18.79 -5.94
CA LEU A 59 -5.07 -18.40 -4.77
C LEU A 59 -4.71 -19.64 -3.93
N PRO A 60 -3.50 -19.71 -3.35
CA PRO A 60 -2.40 -18.75 -3.49
C PRO A 60 -1.70 -18.83 -4.85
N HIS A 61 -1.11 -17.71 -5.28
CA HIS A 61 -0.23 -17.67 -6.45
C HIS A 61 1.16 -18.21 -6.14
N THR A 62 1.87 -18.69 -7.17
CA THR A 62 3.24 -19.21 -7.02
C THR A 62 4.27 -18.09 -7.15
N TYR A 63 4.04 -17.15 -8.06
CA TYR A 63 4.99 -16.09 -8.36
C TYR A 63 4.56 -14.73 -7.83
N TYR A 64 5.52 -13.93 -7.39
CA TYR A 64 5.34 -12.53 -7.03
C TYR A 64 4.66 -11.73 -8.15
N ASP A 65 5.07 -11.94 -9.39
CA ASP A 65 4.51 -11.22 -10.54
C ASP A 65 3.03 -11.61 -10.81
N GLU A 66 2.60 -12.82 -10.42
CA GLU A 66 1.18 -13.20 -10.46
C GLU A 66 0.37 -12.43 -9.41
N ASN A 67 0.93 -12.23 -8.21
CA ASN A 67 0.32 -11.38 -7.18
C ASN A 67 0.19 -9.92 -7.65
N ILE A 68 1.22 -9.40 -8.34
CA ILE A 68 1.14 -8.06 -8.95
C ILE A 68 0.05 -7.99 -10.04
N LEU A 69 -0.03 -8.99 -10.91
CA LEU A 69 -1.07 -9.06 -11.93
C LEU A 69 -2.46 -9.15 -11.30
N HIS A 70 -2.64 -9.95 -10.26
CA HIS A 70 -3.89 -10.09 -9.51
C HIS A 70 -4.33 -8.73 -8.96
N ALA A 71 -3.45 -8.04 -8.21
CA ALA A 71 -3.73 -6.72 -7.65
C ALA A 71 -4.16 -5.71 -8.73
N LEU A 72 -3.47 -5.71 -9.87
CA LEU A 72 -3.78 -4.81 -10.99
C LEU A 72 -5.11 -5.13 -11.67
N LEU A 73 -5.45 -6.41 -11.82
CA LEU A 73 -6.74 -6.83 -12.39
C LEU A 73 -7.90 -6.43 -11.47
N VAL A 74 -7.78 -6.71 -10.16
CA VAL A 74 -8.80 -6.32 -9.18
C VAL A 74 -8.95 -4.80 -9.12
N ALA A 75 -7.85 -4.05 -9.28
CA ALA A 75 -7.88 -2.59 -9.27
C ALA A 75 -8.63 -1.95 -10.45
N GLU A 76 -8.90 -2.71 -11.52
CA GLU A 76 -9.69 -2.26 -12.69
C GLU A 76 -11.19 -2.60 -12.56
N ILE A 77 -11.61 -3.34 -11.52
CA ILE A 77 -13.03 -3.63 -11.26
C ILE A 77 -13.77 -2.32 -10.98
N LYS A 78 -14.88 -2.12 -11.70
CA LYS A 78 -15.67 -0.86 -11.66
C LYS A 78 -16.83 -0.89 -10.68
N ASP A 79 -17.30 -2.08 -10.33
CA ASP A 79 -18.34 -2.27 -9.32
C ASP A 79 -17.69 -2.30 -7.93
N TYR A 80 -18.21 -1.47 -7.02
CA TYR A 80 -17.61 -1.31 -5.69
C TYR A 80 -17.72 -2.58 -4.84
N GLU A 81 -18.89 -3.23 -4.81
CA GLU A 81 -19.10 -4.43 -3.99
C GLU A 81 -18.23 -5.58 -4.47
N VAL A 82 -18.20 -5.78 -5.79
CA VAL A 82 -17.38 -6.82 -6.41
C VAL A 82 -15.91 -6.54 -6.13
N CYS A 83 -15.48 -5.28 -6.24
CA CYS A 83 -14.09 -4.91 -5.96
C CYS A 83 -13.70 -5.16 -4.51
N VAL A 84 -14.51 -4.73 -3.53
CA VAL A 84 -14.25 -4.98 -2.11
C VAL A 84 -14.16 -6.48 -1.84
N LYS A 85 -15.08 -7.28 -2.39
CA LYS A 85 -15.05 -8.73 -2.23
C LYS A 85 -13.77 -9.36 -2.76
N GLU A 86 -13.32 -8.98 -3.96
CA GLU A 86 -12.07 -9.52 -4.52
C GLU A 86 -10.83 -8.99 -3.79
N VAL A 87 -10.85 -7.75 -3.29
CA VAL A 87 -9.81 -7.22 -2.40
C VAL A 87 -9.68 -8.07 -1.15
N GLU A 88 -10.78 -8.31 -0.44
CA GLU A 88 -10.77 -9.10 0.80
C GLU A 88 -10.40 -10.55 0.58
N ARG A 89 -10.75 -11.10 -0.58
CA ARG A 89 -10.33 -12.44 -0.98
C ARG A 89 -8.81 -12.52 -1.20
N PHE A 90 -8.19 -11.45 -1.71
CA PHE A 90 -6.78 -11.45 -2.07
C PHE A 90 -5.85 -11.05 -0.91
N LEU A 91 -6.27 -10.13 -0.04
CA LEU A 91 -5.44 -9.59 1.04
C LEU A 91 -4.76 -10.64 1.94
N PRO A 92 -5.39 -11.78 2.30
CA PRO A 92 -4.73 -12.84 3.08
C PRO A 92 -3.50 -13.47 2.40
N TYR A 93 -3.32 -13.27 1.10
CA TYR A 93 -2.20 -13.81 0.31
C TYR A 93 -1.14 -12.76 -0.04
N VAL A 94 -1.33 -11.50 0.39
CA VAL A 94 -0.34 -10.44 0.21
C VAL A 94 0.73 -10.58 1.28
N ASP A 95 1.97 -10.84 0.86
CA ASP A 95 3.10 -11.16 1.75
C ASP A 95 4.27 -10.16 1.66
N ASN A 96 4.09 -9.08 0.89
CA ASN A 96 5.12 -8.07 0.70
C ASN A 96 4.54 -6.69 0.40
N TRP A 97 5.34 -5.66 0.71
CA TRP A 97 4.93 -4.26 0.60
C TRP A 97 4.66 -3.84 -0.86
N ALA A 98 5.34 -4.42 -1.84
CA ALA A 98 5.21 -3.98 -3.23
C ALA A 98 3.89 -4.46 -3.87
N VAL A 99 3.41 -5.65 -3.51
CA VAL A 99 2.07 -6.13 -3.88
C VAL A 99 1.00 -5.30 -3.18
N CYS A 100 1.19 -4.99 -1.89
CA CYS A 100 0.28 -4.12 -1.15
C CYS A 100 0.16 -2.74 -1.82
N ASP A 101 1.27 -2.02 -1.99
CA ASP A 101 1.28 -0.62 -2.42
C ASP A 101 0.94 -0.40 -3.91
N ILE A 102 1.00 -1.45 -4.74
CA ILE A 102 0.51 -1.36 -6.13
C ILE A 102 -1.01 -1.53 -6.21
N PHE A 103 -1.61 -2.14 -5.18
CA PHE A 103 -3.00 -2.52 -5.15
C PHE A 103 -3.88 -1.31 -4.83
N SER A 104 -4.16 -0.50 -5.85
CA SER A 104 -4.93 0.74 -5.69
C SER A 104 -6.18 0.74 -6.58
N PRO A 105 -7.31 0.17 -6.09
CA PRO A 105 -8.54 0.11 -6.88
C PRO A 105 -9.12 1.48 -7.23
N ARG A 106 -9.39 1.70 -8.51
CA ARG A 106 -9.85 3.02 -8.99
C ARG A 106 -11.26 3.36 -8.54
N VAL A 107 -12.11 2.35 -8.37
CA VAL A 107 -13.50 2.51 -7.94
C VAL A 107 -13.62 3.17 -6.56
N PHE A 108 -12.61 3.00 -5.70
CA PHE A 108 -12.56 3.58 -4.36
C PHE A 108 -12.59 5.10 -4.36
N ARG A 109 -12.04 5.76 -5.38
CA ARG A 109 -12.09 7.24 -5.50
C ARG A 109 -13.51 7.78 -5.59
N LYS A 110 -14.45 7.01 -6.12
CA LYS A 110 -15.85 7.41 -6.31
C LYS A 110 -16.77 6.96 -5.17
N ASN A 111 -16.24 6.22 -4.20
CA ASN A 111 -17.00 5.57 -3.13
C ASN A 111 -16.33 5.80 -1.77
N ARG A 112 -15.76 6.99 -1.55
CA ARG A 112 -14.99 7.31 -0.33
C ARG A 112 -15.84 7.26 0.93
N ASP A 113 -17.09 7.71 0.83
CA ASP A 113 -18.11 7.65 1.87
C ASP A 113 -18.27 6.24 2.46
N ARG A 114 -18.17 5.21 1.62
CA ARG A 114 -18.28 3.80 2.01
C ARG A 114 -16.94 3.16 2.33
N LEU A 115 -15.90 3.59 1.62
CA LEU A 115 -14.53 3.06 1.76
C LEU A 115 -13.96 3.27 3.15
N ILE A 116 -14.29 4.38 3.81
CA ILE A 116 -13.70 4.69 5.12
C ILE A 116 -14.01 3.63 6.18
N ASP A 117 -15.18 3.00 6.14
CA ASP A 117 -15.52 1.95 7.10
C ASP A 117 -14.72 0.67 6.82
N LYS A 118 -14.54 0.30 5.55
CA LYS A 118 -13.63 -0.79 5.16
C LYS A 118 -12.18 -0.53 5.55
N ILE A 119 -11.71 0.72 5.41
CA ILE A 119 -10.36 1.10 5.84
C ILE A 119 -10.16 0.88 7.34
N LYS A 120 -11.13 1.29 8.17
CA LYS A 120 -11.05 1.07 9.62
C LYS A 120 -11.00 -0.43 9.95
N GLU A 121 -11.83 -1.22 9.28
CA GLU A 121 -11.83 -2.67 9.43
C GLU A 121 -10.46 -3.26 9.05
N TRP A 122 -9.94 -2.95 7.86
CA TRP A 122 -8.65 -3.47 7.40
C TRP A 122 -7.48 -3.03 8.28
N ALA A 123 -7.44 -1.76 8.68
CA ALA A 123 -6.38 -1.22 9.54
C ALA A 123 -6.35 -1.84 10.95
N ALA A 124 -7.50 -2.34 11.43
CA ALA A 124 -7.61 -2.98 12.74
C ALA A 124 -7.27 -4.48 12.73
N LEU A 125 -7.07 -5.10 11.56
CA LEU A 125 -6.74 -6.53 11.46
C LEU A 125 -5.27 -6.80 11.76
N GLU A 126 -5.00 -7.94 12.41
CA GLU A 126 -3.63 -8.35 12.78
C GLU A 126 -2.75 -8.69 11.58
N HIS A 127 -3.34 -9.10 10.44
CA HIS A 127 -2.57 -9.46 9.26
C HIS A 127 -1.78 -8.24 8.73
N PRO A 128 -0.43 -8.26 8.72
CA PRO A 128 0.38 -7.05 8.55
C PRO A 128 0.10 -6.30 7.26
N TYR A 129 -0.08 -7.02 6.15
CA TYR A 129 -0.33 -6.39 4.85
C TYR A 129 -1.79 -5.97 4.65
N THR A 130 -2.73 -6.56 5.38
CA THR A 130 -4.11 -6.07 5.42
C THR A 130 -4.20 -4.76 6.20
N CYS A 131 -3.54 -4.70 7.35
CA CYS A 131 -3.39 -3.49 8.14
C CYS A 131 -2.74 -2.37 7.33
N ARG A 132 -1.60 -2.68 6.68
CA ARG A 132 -0.89 -1.77 5.77
C ARG A 132 -1.79 -1.27 4.64
N PHE A 133 -2.53 -2.16 3.98
CA PHE A 133 -3.43 -1.79 2.90
C PHE A 133 -4.52 -0.81 3.36
N GLY A 134 -5.13 -1.05 4.52
CA GLY A 134 -6.09 -0.10 5.12
C GLY A 134 -5.50 1.29 5.29
N MET A 135 -4.31 1.39 5.91
CA MET A 135 -3.63 2.68 6.12
C MET A 135 -3.16 3.33 4.81
N GLU A 136 -2.75 2.55 3.81
CA GLU A 136 -2.38 3.05 2.48
C GLU A 136 -3.59 3.65 1.76
N MET A 137 -4.74 2.98 1.81
CA MET A 137 -5.99 3.49 1.26
C MET A 137 -6.42 4.78 1.99
N LEU A 138 -6.24 4.85 3.30
CA LEU A 138 -6.48 6.08 4.07
C LEU A 138 -5.60 7.23 3.58
N MET A 139 -4.28 7.00 3.50
CA MET A 139 -3.30 7.99 3.04
C MET A 139 -3.62 8.51 1.64
N THR A 140 -4.04 7.60 0.75
CA THR A 140 -4.29 7.89 -0.67
C THR A 140 -5.58 8.66 -0.89
N HIS A 141 -6.63 8.38 -0.10
CA HIS A 141 -7.98 8.88 -0.38
C HIS A 141 -8.44 10.02 0.54
N PHE A 142 -7.86 10.19 1.73
CA PHE A 142 -8.43 11.03 2.79
C PHE A 142 -7.47 12.04 3.41
N LEU A 143 -6.30 12.32 2.81
CA LEU A 143 -5.40 13.38 3.30
C LEU A 143 -5.56 14.72 2.58
N ASP A 144 -6.46 14.82 1.60
CA ASP A 144 -6.76 16.07 0.86
C ASP A 144 -8.19 16.55 1.16
N GLU A 145 -9.04 16.68 0.13
CA GLU A 145 -10.39 17.26 0.20
C GLU A 145 -11.32 16.57 1.21
N ASP A 146 -11.22 15.25 1.33
CA ASP A 146 -12.05 14.42 2.22
C ASP A 146 -11.44 14.24 3.62
N PHE A 147 -10.41 15.02 3.98
CA PHE A 147 -9.74 14.88 5.27
C PHE A 147 -10.64 15.26 6.45
N ARG A 148 -10.52 14.46 7.52
CA ARG A 148 -11.10 14.76 8.83
C ARG A 148 -10.06 14.43 9.90
N VAL A 149 -9.95 15.26 10.93
CA VAL A 149 -8.89 15.14 11.95
C VAL A 149 -8.88 13.78 12.63
N GLU A 150 -10.05 13.18 12.87
CA GLU A 150 -10.18 11.87 13.48
C GLU A 150 -9.59 10.73 12.65
N TYR A 151 -9.34 10.93 11.35
CA TYR A 151 -8.67 9.92 10.54
C TYR A 151 -7.21 9.74 10.91
N LEU A 152 -6.59 10.74 11.54
CA LEU A 152 -5.26 10.59 12.11
C LEU A 152 -5.24 9.59 13.27
N GLU A 153 -6.37 9.32 13.93
CA GLU A 153 -6.44 8.30 14.99
C GLU A 153 -6.31 6.87 14.48
N ILE A 154 -6.69 6.62 13.21
CA ILE A 154 -6.71 5.25 12.68
C ILE A 154 -5.29 4.64 12.69
N PRO A 155 -4.24 5.31 12.14
CA PRO A 155 -2.88 4.80 12.26
C PRO A 155 -2.26 5.00 13.65
N ALA A 156 -2.73 6.00 14.43
CA ALA A 156 -2.24 6.23 15.80
C ALA A 156 -2.52 5.05 16.74
N ALA A 157 -3.69 4.43 16.56
CA ALA A 157 -4.15 3.32 17.40
C ALA A 157 -3.46 1.97 17.06
N VAL A 158 -2.67 1.91 15.98
CA VAL A 158 -1.98 0.70 15.56
C VAL A 158 -0.61 0.64 16.24
N HIS A 159 -0.45 -0.31 17.15
CA HIS A 159 0.83 -0.68 17.76
C HIS A 159 1.28 -2.03 17.21
N SER A 160 2.47 -2.09 16.63
CA SER A 160 2.96 -3.30 15.97
C SER A 160 4.47 -3.44 16.09
N GLU A 161 4.96 -4.68 16.13
CA GLU A 161 6.39 -4.98 15.95
C GLU A 161 6.76 -5.18 14.47
N GLU A 162 5.76 -5.24 13.59
CA GLU A 162 5.93 -5.52 12.16
C GLU A 162 6.53 -4.32 11.43
N TYR A 163 7.74 -4.50 10.90
CA TYR A 163 8.50 -3.43 10.25
C TYR A 163 7.70 -2.71 9.16
N TYR A 164 6.98 -3.44 8.30
CA TYR A 164 6.23 -2.85 7.19
C TYR A 164 4.92 -2.18 7.63
N VAL A 165 4.35 -2.55 8.77
CA VAL A 165 3.21 -1.83 9.38
C VAL A 165 3.71 -0.51 9.93
N ASN A 166 4.78 -0.54 10.74
CA ASN A 166 5.37 0.67 11.32
C ASN A 166 5.87 1.64 10.23
N MET A 167 6.47 1.11 9.16
CA MET A 167 6.87 1.93 8.01
C MET A 167 5.68 2.62 7.34
N MET A 168 4.51 1.95 7.29
CA MET A 168 3.29 2.54 6.75
C MET A 168 2.78 3.67 7.63
N ILE A 169 2.73 3.47 8.96
CA ILE A 169 2.35 4.53 9.91
C ILE A 169 3.27 5.74 9.75
N ALA A 170 4.59 5.52 9.71
CA ALA A 170 5.56 6.59 9.53
C ALA A 170 5.41 7.33 8.20
N TRP A 171 5.08 6.61 7.11
CA TRP A 171 4.84 7.20 5.82
C TRP A 171 3.51 7.98 5.77
N PHE A 172 2.46 7.46 6.41
CA PHE A 172 1.19 8.13 6.57
C PHE A 172 1.38 9.49 7.24
N TYR A 173 2.01 9.55 8.42
CA TYR A 173 2.19 10.81 9.13
C TYR A 173 3.14 11.77 8.42
N ALA A 174 4.20 11.28 7.77
CA ALA A 174 5.05 12.15 6.95
C ALA A 174 4.28 12.79 5.78
N THR A 175 3.31 12.06 5.22
CA THR A 175 2.43 12.57 4.16
C THR A 175 1.35 13.50 4.73
N ALA A 176 0.81 13.20 5.91
CA ALA A 176 -0.16 14.03 6.60
C ALA A 176 0.47 15.37 7.04
N LEU A 177 1.70 15.39 7.56
CA LEU A 177 2.44 16.63 7.85
C LEU A 177 2.61 17.51 6.61
N ALA A 178 2.78 16.90 5.44
CA ALA A 178 2.93 17.63 4.18
C ALA A 178 1.62 18.21 3.64
N LYS A 179 0.46 17.69 4.06
CA LYS A 179 -0.86 18.06 3.51
C LYS A 179 -1.76 18.78 4.51
N GLN A 180 -1.65 18.42 5.78
CA GLN A 180 -2.52 18.78 6.89
C GLN A 180 -1.69 19.13 8.13
N TRP A 181 -0.70 20.01 7.96
CA TRP A 181 0.31 20.33 8.99
C TRP A 181 -0.30 20.62 10.36
N ASP A 182 -1.20 21.61 10.43
CA ASP A 182 -1.80 22.08 11.69
C ASP A 182 -2.57 20.98 12.43
N ALA A 183 -3.22 20.09 11.69
CA ALA A 183 -3.96 18.95 12.27
C ALA A 183 -3.04 17.80 12.69
N THR A 184 -1.84 17.69 12.09
CA THR A 184 -0.97 16.52 12.23
C THR A 184 0.16 16.73 13.24
N ILE A 185 0.69 17.96 13.36
CA ILE A 185 1.91 18.23 14.14
C ILE A 185 1.79 17.84 15.62
N GLY A 186 0.60 17.97 16.20
CA GLY A 186 0.32 17.57 17.59
C GLY A 186 0.61 16.09 17.87
N TYR A 187 0.48 15.19 16.88
CA TYR A 187 0.83 13.77 17.08
C TYR A 187 2.33 13.54 17.30
N ILE A 188 3.16 14.45 16.81
CA ILE A 188 4.62 14.43 16.99
C ILE A 188 5.01 15.25 18.22
N GLU A 189 4.35 16.36 18.51
CA GLU A 189 4.64 17.14 19.72
C GLU A 189 4.29 16.36 20.99
N ASP A 190 3.13 15.71 21.00
CA ASP A 190 2.60 14.95 22.15
C ASP A 190 3.11 13.49 22.19
N GLN A 191 4.04 13.11 21.31
CA GLN A 191 4.64 11.76 21.24
C GLN A 191 3.59 10.64 21.18
N ARG A 192 2.57 10.81 20.33
CA ARG A 192 1.42 9.89 20.24
C ARG A 192 1.71 8.60 19.47
N LEU A 193 2.93 8.42 18.97
CA LEU A 193 3.37 7.28 18.18
C LEU A 193 4.50 6.55 18.90
N ASP A 194 4.61 5.24 18.66
CA ASP A 194 5.75 4.46 19.16
C ASP A 194 7.08 5.06 18.70
N THR A 195 8.11 5.02 19.57
CA THR A 195 9.40 5.71 19.38
C THR A 195 10.02 5.49 18.00
N TRP A 196 10.00 4.25 17.49
CA TRP A 196 10.53 3.96 16.16
C TRP A 196 9.74 4.69 15.07
N THR A 197 8.41 4.59 15.12
CA THR A 197 7.49 5.19 14.14
C THR A 197 7.56 6.71 14.20
N HIS A 198 7.60 7.29 15.39
CA HIS A 198 7.79 8.72 15.63
C HIS A 198 9.07 9.25 14.95
N ASN A 199 10.20 8.64 15.27
CA ASN A 199 11.50 9.04 14.70
C ASN A 199 11.57 8.80 13.20
N LYS A 200 10.90 7.75 12.71
CA LYS A 200 10.81 7.44 11.28
C LYS A 200 9.93 8.44 10.54
N THR A 201 8.82 8.88 11.12
CA THR A 201 7.98 9.97 10.60
C THR A 201 8.81 11.23 10.41
N ILE A 202 9.54 11.66 11.45
CA ILE A 202 10.40 12.85 11.38
C ILE A 202 11.45 12.69 10.27
N GLN A 203 12.10 11.53 10.17
CA GLN A 203 13.04 11.26 9.07
C GLN A 203 12.38 11.46 7.70
N LYS A 204 11.26 10.76 7.43
CA LYS A 204 10.59 10.78 6.13
C LYS A 204 10.03 12.16 5.78
N ALA A 205 9.48 12.87 6.77
CA ALA A 205 8.99 14.23 6.59
C ALA A 205 10.15 15.17 6.19
N ARG A 206 11.30 15.06 6.86
CA ARG A 206 12.48 15.90 6.56
C ARG A 206 13.12 15.62 5.20
N GLU A 207 13.07 14.37 4.74
CA GLU A 207 13.50 13.97 3.39
C GLU A 207 12.53 14.45 2.29
N SER A 208 11.29 14.80 2.64
CA SER A 208 10.29 15.30 1.69
C SER A 208 10.58 16.73 1.25
N TYR A 209 10.40 17.02 -0.04
CA TYR A 209 10.42 18.39 -0.57
C TYR A 209 9.10 19.15 -0.35
N ARG A 210 8.08 18.51 0.25
CA ARG A 210 6.72 19.06 0.43
C ARG A 210 6.53 19.88 1.70
N ILE A 211 7.52 19.94 2.59
CA ILE A 211 7.51 20.76 3.81
C ILE A 211 8.67 21.77 3.78
N THR A 212 8.50 22.91 4.45
CA THR A 212 9.48 24.00 4.42
C THR A 212 10.75 23.66 5.21
N PRO A 213 11.90 24.31 4.93
CA PRO A 213 13.11 24.14 5.73
C PRO A 213 12.90 24.37 7.22
N GLU A 214 12.07 25.34 7.60
CA GLU A 214 11.74 25.67 9.00
C GLU A 214 10.98 24.52 9.66
N GLN A 215 9.98 23.96 8.97
CA GLN A 215 9.25 22.76 9.44
C GLN A 215 10.20 21.58 9.63
N LYS A 216 11.20 21.41 8.75
CA LYS A 216 12.19 20.34 8.87
C LYS A 216 13.10 20.49 10.09
N GLU A 217 13.54 21.70 10.39
CA GLU A 217 14.35 21.96 11.58
C GLU A 217 13.52 21.90 12.86
N TYR A 218 12.24 22.29 12.81
CA TYR A 218 11.33 22.09 13.94
C TYR A 218 11.12 20.61 14.26
N LEU A 219 10.77 19.78 13.26
CA LEU A 219 10.61 18.34 13.46
C LEU A 219 11.87 17.67 14.00
N LYS A 220 13.05 18.19 13.67
CA LYS A 220 14.32 17.66 14.18
C LYS A 220 14.45 17.80 15.70
N THR A 221 13.91 18.87 16.29
CA THR A 221 13.96 19.08 17.75
C THR A 221 13.01 18.17 18.51
N LEU A 222 12.05 17.55 17.81
CA LEU A 222 11.05 16.64 18.38
C LEU A 222 11.47 15.16 18.32
N LYS A 223 12.69 14.84 17.89
CA LYS A 223 13.18 13.45 17.91
C LYS A 223 13.31 12.91 19.33
N MET A 224 12.97 11.64 19.51
CA MET A 224 13.08 10.88 20.76
C MET A 224 14.37 10.07 20.80
#